data_AF-A0A834LVT0-F1
#
_entry.id   AF-A0A834LVT0-F1
#
_cell.length_a   1.000
_cell.length_b   1.000
_cell.length_c   1.000
_cell.angle_alpha   90.00
_cell.angle_beta   90.00
_cell.angle_gamma   90.00
#
_symmetry.space_group_name_H-M   'P 1'
#
loop_
_entity.id
_entity.type
_entity.pdbx_description
1 polymer ?
#
loop_
_entity_poly.entity_id
_entity_poly.type
_entity_poly.pdbx_seq_one_letter_code
_entity_poly.pdbx_strand_id
1 'polypeptide(L)'
;MGERVRAMAMGLGLGEGYAAYTESLSWLPQCLIIWLECQGFVISDWEGIDRLTTPWHSNYSKSIQAAILAGIDMVMVPIKYKEFIDDLTYLVKQKFIPMDRIDDAVRRILLVKFTMGIFENPLADLSLIDEVGSKAHRNLAREAVRKSLVLLKNGKKVNSPVLPLPKKARKILVAGTHADNLGYQCGGWTIAWQGFSGNNYTTGTTILDAIISAVDPSTEIVHLESPDVNDLESNNFSYAIVVVGEVPYAETSGDSLTLAISDPGPTVIRNVCEAMKCVVVIVSGRPLVIEPYLTSIDALVAAWLPGTEGQGLTDVLFGDYGFSGQLSITWFKTVDQLPVNVGDSQYDPLFPFGFGLTTNSIMEIRSISAGFDGRPYLVIIAVAVLTGLYYTGIFFWSISAGANGRPYLLVIAVAVHTSLYCTGILLSRKGLD
;
A
#
# COMPACT_ATOMS: atom_id res chain seq x y z
N MET A 1 27.51 4.81 -8.01
CA MET A 1 27.50 5.82 -6.94
C MET A 1 26.07 5.84 -6.41
N GLY A 2 25.80 5.16 -5.30
CA GLY A 2 24.45 5.10 -4.73
C GLY A 2 24.12 6.44 -4.09
N GLU A 3 22.99 7.04 -4.45
CA GLU A 3 22.46 8.21 -3.74
C GLU A 3 22.27 7.83 -2.27
N ARG A 4 23.05 8.47 -1.39
CA ARG A 4 22.81 8.36 0.06
C ARG A 4 21.55 9.17 0.36
N VAL A 5 20.43 8.49 0.60
CA VAL A 5 19.23 9.11 1.16
C VAL A 5 19.60 9.68 2.52
N ARG A 6 19.48 11.00 2.70
CA ARG A 6 19.73 11.69 3.97
C ARG A 6 18.41 12.12 4.58
N ALA A 7 18.08 11.60 5.76
CA ALA A 7 16.91 12.05 6.51
C ALA A 7 17.11 13.49 7.00
N MET A 8 16.08 14.33 6.83
CA MET A 8 16.12 15.75 7.26
C MET A 8 15.78 15.93 8.74
N ALA A 9 14.98 15.01 9.30
CA ALA A 9 14.65 14.98 10.72
C ALA A 9 14.59 13.53 11.23
N MET A 10 14.86 13.34 12.51
CA MET A 10 14.75 12.02 13.17
C MET A 10 13.98 12.15 14.48
N GLY A 11 12.91 11.36 14.62
CA GLY A 11 12.12 11.26 15.85
C GLY A 11 12.72 10.25 16.82
N LEU A 12 12.75 10.58 18.11
CA LEU A 12 13.16 9.66 19.17
C LEU A 12 11.93 8.93 19.73
N GLY A 13 11.96 7.60 19.74
CA GLY A 13 10.86 6.78 20.25
C GLY A 13 10.78 6.71 21.79
N LEU A 14 9.61 6.34 22.30
CA LEU A 14 9.25 6.34 23.73
C LEU A 14 9.59 5.05 24.51
N GLY A 15 10.29 4.09 23.91
CA GLY A 15 10.54 2.78 24.53
C GLY A 15 11.36 2.84 25.82
N GLU A 16 10.88 2.17 26.88
CA GLU A 16 11.51 2.17 28.22
C GLU A 16 12.93 1.58 28.25
N GLY A 17 13.30 0.78 27.24
CA GLY A 17 14.69 0.34 27.03
C GLY A 17 15.70 1.48 26.88
N TYR A 18 15.21 2.71 26.65
CA TYR A 18 16.01 3.94 26.58
C TYR A 18 15.85 4.86 27.80
N ALA A 19 14.81 4.68 28.62
CA ALA A 19 14.54 5.51 29.79
C ALA A 19 15.23 5.01 31.08
N ALA A 20 15.73 3.77 31.10
CA ALA A 20 16.28 3.15 32.30
C ALA A 20 17.70 3.60 32.71
N TYR A 21 18.39 4.41 31.91
CA TYR A 21 19.67 5.00 32.33
C TYR A 21 19.67 6.49 31.99
N THR A 22 19.73 7.33 33.02
CA THR A 22 20.10 8.75 32.88
C THR A 22 21.47 8.96 32.22
N GLU A 23 22.21 7.89 31.91
CA GLU A 23 23.44 7.87 31.12
C GLU A 23 23.26 7.39 29.66
N SER A 24 22.13 6.78 29.26
CA SER A 24 21.93 6.27 27.87
C SER A 24 21.34 7.30 26.91
N LEU A 25 20.64 8.33 27.40
CA LEU A 25 20.06 9.39 26.57
C LEU A 25 21.14 10.24 25.87
N SER A 26 22.33 10.36 26.45
CA SER A 26 23.43 11.14 25.85
C SER A 26 24.07 10.45 24.64
N TRP A 27 23.90 9.14 24.47
CA TRP A 27 24.61 8.40 23.41
C TRP A 27 23.83 8.37 22.11
N LEU A 28 22.50 8.26 22.10
CA LEU A 28 21.78 8.00 20.85
C LEU A 28 21.82 9.20 19.88
N PRO A 29 21.46 10.43 20.27
CA PRO A 29 21.56 11.57 19.36
C PRO A 29 23.02 11.88 19.02
N GLN A 30 23.94 11.67 19.96
CA GLN A 30 25.38 11.83 19.72
C GLN A 30 25.93 10.79 18.74
N CYS A 31 25.47 9.54 18.81
CA CYS A 31 25.78 8.47 17.85
C CYS A 31 25.26 8.83 16.46
N LEU A 32 24.02 9.31 16.39
CA LEU A 32 23.39 9.74 15.14
C LEU A 32 24.12 10.93 14.49
N ILE A 33 24.51 11.91 15.31
CA ILE A 33 25.18 13.12 14.85
C ILE A 33 26.64 12.84 14.46
N ILE A 34 27.38 12.10 15.29
CA ILE A 34 28.82 11.88 15.09
C ILE A 34 29.09 10.71 14.14
N TRP A 35 28.43 9.56 14.34
CA TRP A 35 28.81 8.31 13.67
C TRP A 35 28.04 8.09 12.37
N LEU A 36 26.83 8.63 12.26
CA LEU A 36 26.02 8.57 11.04
C LEU A 36 26.03 9.88 10.23
N GLU A 37 26.86 10.85 10.64
CA GLU A 37 27.04 12.16 9.99
C GLU A 37 25.70 12.89 9.72
N CYS A 38 24.72 12.75 10.61
CA CYS A 38 23.42 13.38 10.41
C CYS A 38 23.54 14.91 10.48
N GLN A 39 23.19 15.57 9.37
CA GLN A 39 23.17 17.03 9.25
C GLN A 39 21.78 17.65 9.49
N GLY A 40 20.74 16.82 9.60
CA GLY A 40 19.39 17.24 9.97
C GLY A 40 19.27 17.61 11.44
N PHE A 41 18.03 17.75 11.91
CA PHE A 41 17.72 17.99 13.31
C PHE A 41 17.02 16.79 13.98
N VAL A 42 17.21 16.63 15.29
CA VAL A 42 16.58 15.59 16.12
C VAL A 42 15.37 16.18 16.83
N ILE A 43 14.22 15.51 16.73
CA ILE A 43 12.97 15.91 17.37
C ILE A 43 12.54 14.90 18.42
N SER A 44 12.01 15.37 19.56
CA SER A 44 11.38 14.49 20.55
C SER A 44 10.01 14.00 20.08
N ASP A 45 9.54 12.89 20.63
CA ASP A 45 8.12 12.51 20.52
C ASP A 45 7.20 13.42 21.33
N TRP A 46 5.88 13.26 21.16
CA TRP A 46 4.82 13.94 21.89
C TRP A 46 4.99 13.77 23.40
N GLU A 47 5.27 14.88 24.10
CA GLU A 47 5.54 14.88 25.55
C GLU A 47 6.66 13.89 25.94
N GLY A 48 7.56 13.56 25.02
CA GLY A 48 8.58 12.53 25.24
C GLY A 48 9.55 12.92 26.36
N ILE A 49 9.85 14.20 26.51
CA ILE A 49 10.73 14.68 27.58
C ILE A 49 10.04 14.65 28.96
N ASP A 50 8.72 14.82 29.00
CA ASP A 50 7.89 14.76 30.20
C ASP A 50 7.97 13.35 30.83
N ARG A 51 8.08 12.32 29.98
CA ARG A 51 8.18 10.91 30.38
C ARG A 51 9.57 10.48 30.86
N LEU A 52 10.57 11.38 30.87
CA LEU A 52 11.90 11.10 31.43
C LEU A 52 11.90 10.95 32.95
N THR A 53 10.84 11.38 33.61
CA THR A 53 10.68 11.27 35.06
C THR A 53 9.51 10.37 35.41
N THR A 54 9.57 9.69 36.55
CA THR A 54 8.47 8.91 37.12
C THR A 54 8.10 9.47 38.49
N PRO A 55 6.89 10.02 38.69
CA PRO A 55 5.82 10.22 37.72
C PRO A 55 6.20 11.16 36.57
N TRP A 56 5.50 11.05 35.43
CA TRP A 56 5.70 11.95 34.29
C TRP A 56 5.56 13.41 34.71
N HIS A 57 6.38 14.28 34.12
CA HIS A 57 6.44 15.72 34.38
C HIS A 57 6.83 16.11 35.83
N SER A 58 7.25 15.18 36.69
CA SER A 58 7.52 15.47 38.11
C SER A 58 8.76 16.35 38.34
N ASN A 59 9.70 16.39 37.40
CA ASN A 59 10.83 17.33 37.41
C ASN A 59 11.16 17.80 35.99
N TYR A 60 10.31 18.68 35.45
CA TYR A 60 10.39 19.10 34.06
C TYR A 60 11.67 19.86 33.70
N SER A 61 12.17 20.71 34.60
CA SER A 61 13.45 21.39 34.40
C SER A 61 14.61 20.41 34.19
N LYS A 62 14.66 19.31 34.98
CA LYS A 62 15.63 18.22 34.77
C LYS A 62 15.41 17.51 33.43
N SER A 63 14.17 17.27 33.04
CA SER A 63 13.84 16.68 31.73
C SER A 63 14.35 17.53 30.57
N ILE A 64 14.12 18.85 30.60
CA ILE A 64 14.61 19.79 29.59
C ILE A 64 16.13 19.75 29.53
N GLN A 65 16.79 19.87 30.69
CA GLN A 65 18.25 19.86 30.74
C GLN A 65 18.82 18.56 30.16
N ALA A 66 18.29 17.40 30.56
CA ALA A 66 18.73 16.10 30.06
C ALA A 66 18.51 15.96 28.55
N ALA A 67 17.32 16.32 28.05
CA ALA A 67 16.95 16.22 26.64
C ALA A 67 17.82 17.09 25.73
N ILE A 68 18.03 18.36 26.10
CA ILE A 68 18.79 19.30 25.28
C ILE A 68 20.28 18.97 25.30
N LEU A 69 20.84 18.59 26.45
CA LEU A 69 22.24 18.15 26.55
C LEU A 69 22.48 16.82 25.83
N ALA A 70 21.46 15.97 25.73
CA ALA A 70 21.52 14.73 24.97
C ALA A 70 21.61 14.94 23.45
N GLY A 71 21.27 16.13 22.93
CA GLY A 71 21.33 16.43 21.49
C GLY A 71 19.98 16.57 20.80
N ILE A 72 18.86 16.64 21.54
CA ILE A 72 17.56 16.98 20.95
C ILE A 72 17.59 18.44 20.50
N ASP A 73 17.16 18.70 19.27
CA ASP A 73 17.16 20.03 18.66
C ASP A 73 15.79 20.70 18.74
N MET A 74 14.73 19.91 18.58
CA MET A 74 13.34 20.36 18.62
C MET A 74 12.53 19.51 19.61
N VAL A 75 11.82 20.16 20.52
CA VAL A 75 11.00 19.46 21.52
C VAL A 75 9.52 19.61 21.18
N MET A 76 8.82 18.47 21.08
CA MET A 76 7.38 18.41 20.85
C MET A 76 6.63 18.52 22.17
N VAL A 77 6.38 19.76 22.63
CA VAL A 77 5.78 20.15 23.94
C VAL A 77 4.24 20.22 23.94
N PRO A 78 3.58 19.85 22.84
CA PRO A 78 2.41 20.47 22.16
C PRO A 78 1.49 21.49 22.88
N ILE A 79 1.35 21.43 24.19
CA ILE A 79 0.40 22.21 25.01
C ILE A 79 1.14 23.23 25.88
N LYS A 80 2.12 22.82 26.69
CA LYS A 80 2.74 23.65 27.75
C LYS A 80 3.98 24.44 27.27
N TYR A 81 3.92 24.99 26.06
CA TYR A 81 5.10 25.63 25.44
C TYR A 81 5.67 26.81 26.24
N LYS A 82 4.84 27.54 27.00
CA LYS A 82 5.31 28.66 27.84
C LYS A 82 6.23 28.20 28.97
N GLU A 83 5.81 27.15 29.70
CA GLU A 83 6.60 26.53 30.76
C GLU A 83 7.96 26.05 30.21
N PHE A 84 7.93 25.35 29.06
CA PHE A 84 9.15 24.90 28.39
C PHE A 84 10.08 26.06 28.01
N ILE A 85 9.56 27.12 27.41
CA ILE A 85 10.37 28.28 27.00
C ILE A 85 10.98 28.98 28.23
N ASP A 86 10.20 29.19 29.29
CA ASP A 86 10.65 29.86 30.50
C ASP A 86 11.76 29.04 31.20
N ASP A 87 11.55 27.73 31.36
CA ASP A 87 12.52 26.83 31.99
C ASP A 87 13.79 26.65 31.15
N LEU A 88 13.67 26.46 29.84
CA LEU A 88 14.84 26.37 28.95
C LEU A 88 15.64 27.68 28.98
N THR A 89 14.96 28.82 28.95
CA THR A 89 15.59 30.15 29.04
C THR A 89 16.32 30.32 30.38
N TYR A 90 15.71 29.88 31.47
CA TYR A 90 16.33 29.88 32.79
C TYR A 90 17.60 29.01 32.81
N LEU A 91 17.51 27.76 32.34
CA LEU A 91 18.63 26.82 32.29
C LEU A 91 19.82 27.37 31.48
N VAL A 92 19.55 28.02 30.36
CA VAL A 92 20.59 28.68 29.54
C VAL A 92 21.19 29.88 30.27
N LYS A 93 20.37 30.77 30.85
CA LYS A 93 20.86 31.96 31.61
C LYS A 93 21.72 31.57 32.81
N GLN A 94 21.38 30.48 33.49
CA GLN A 94 22.13 29.94 34.61
C GLN A 94 23.32 29.06 34.18
N LYS A 95 23.57 28.91 32.87
CA LYS A 95 24.67 28.13 32.29
C LYS A 95 24.59 26.62 32.56
N PHE A 96 23.39 26.11 32.90
CA PHE A 96 23.13 24.67 32.97
C PHE A 96 23.07 24.03 31.58
N ILE A 97 22.76 24.82 30.55
CA ILE A 97 22.86 24.46 29.13
C ILE A 97 23.76 25.50 28.45
N PRO A 98 24.85 25.10 27.77
CA PRO A 98 25.73 26.04 27.08
C PRO A 98 25.06 26.62 25.83
N MET A 99 25.35 27.90 25.51
CA MET A 99 24.81 28.55 24.30
C MET A 99 25.19 27.81 23.02
N ASP A 100 26.40 27.25 22.92
CA ASP A 100 26.83 26.47 21.76
C ASP A 100 25.90 25.28 21.45
N ARG A 101 25.25 24.70 22.47
CA ARG A 101 24.25 23.63 22.28
C ARG A 101 22.98 24.19 21.63
N ILE A 102 22.54 25.36 22.07
CA ILE A 102 21.40 26.07 21.47
C ILE A 102 21.72 26.49 20.04
N ASP A 103 22.92 27.02 19.79
CA ASP A 103 23.36 27.44 18.46
C ASP A 103 23.43 26.24 17.51
N ASP A 104 23.91 25.07 17.96
CA ASP A 104 23.90 23.86 17.14
C ASP A 104 22.47 23.40 16.79
N ALA A 105 21.56 23.38 17.77
CA ALA A 105 20.15 23.02 17.53
C ALA A 105 19.48 23.96 16.51
N VAL A 106 19.64 25.27 16.72
CA VAL A 106 19.06 26.29 15.84
C VAL A 106 19.69 26.21 14.45
N ARG A 107 21.02 26.03 14.34
CA ARG A 107 21.71 25.86 13.06
C ARG A 107 21.14 24.67 12.26
N ARG A 108 20.87 23.54 12.90
CA ARG A 108 20.28 22.35 12.25
C ARG A 108 18.85 22.58 11.79
N ILE A 109 18.02 23.19 12.64
CA ILE A 109 16.63 23.55 12.29
C ILE A 109 16.61 24.52 11.11
N LEU A 110 17.42 25.58 11.15
CA LEU A 110 17.51 26.57 10.08
C LEU A 110 18.09 25.97 8.81
N LEU A 111 19.11 25.11 8.90
CA LEU A 111 19.67 24.40 7.75
C LEU A 111 18.58 23.63 7.00
N VAL A 112 17.74 22.86 7.70
CA VAL A 112 16.64 22.13 7.06
C VAL A 112 15.61 23.09 6.46
N LYS A 113 15.22 24.15 7.18
CA LYS A 113 14.28 25.15 6.67
C LYS A 113 14.77 25.85 5.39
N PHE A 114 16.03 26.25 5.34
CA PHE A 114 16.64 26.82 4.13
C PHE A 114 16.76 25.77 3.01
N THR A 115 17.18 24.55 3.34
CA THR A 115 17.35 23.48 2.35
C THR A 115 16.04 23.10 1.66
N MET A 116 14.93 23.10 2.40
CA MET A 116 13.60 22.80 1.85
C MET A 116 12.90 24.00 1.21
N GLY A 117 13.52 25.19 1.22
CA GLY A 117 13.01 26.39 0.58
C GLY A 117 11.78 27.02 1.27
N ILE A 118 11.59 26.80 2.57
CA ILE A 118 10.42 27.36 3.29
C ILE A 118 10.50 28.89 3.43
N PHE A 119 11.69 29.48 3.29
CA PHE A 119 11.86 30.93 3.28
C PHE A 119 11.43 31.56 1.95
N GLU A 120 11.61 30.83 0.85
CA GLU A 120 11.18 31.24 -0.49
C GLU A 120 9.68 30.95 -0.71
N ASN A 121 9.20 29.81 -0.21
CA ASN A 121 7.81 29.36 -0.35
C ASN A 121 7.19 29.05 1.03
N PRO A 122 6.87 30.08 1.84
CA PRO A 122 6.37 29.89 3.21
C PRO A 122 4.89 29.52 3.30
N LEU A 123 4.14 29.65 2.19
CA LEU A 123 2.70 29.41 2.13
C LEU A 123 2.39 28.18 1.29
N ALA A 124 1.23 27.57 1.54
CA ALA A 124 0.75 26.44 0.78
C ALA A 124 0.46 26.82 -0.68
N ASP A 125 0.82 25.93 -1.60
CA ASP A 125 0.40 26.00 -2.99
C ASP A 125 -1.00 25.38 -3.15
N LEU A 126 -2.00 26.24 -3.35
CA LEU A 126 -3.40 25.81 -3.47
C LEU A 126 -3.70 25.07 -4.78
N SER A 127 -2.79 25.11 -5.77
CA SER A 127 -2.96 24.36 -7.03
C SER A 127 -2.82 22.85 -6.84
N LEU A 128 -2.22 22.40 -5.73
CA LEU A 128 -2.00 20.99 -5.42
C LEU A 128 -3.19 20.32 -4.72
N ILE A 129 -4.32 21.00 -4.54
CA ILE A 129 -5.47 20.43 -3.82
C ILE A 129 -6.00 19.14 -4.47
N ASP A 130 -5.93 19.06 -5.81
CA ASP A 130 -6.39 17.90 -6.57
C ASP A 130 -5.44 16.68 -6.45
N GLU A 131 -4.25 16.85 -5.86
CA GLU A 131 -3.37 15.73 -5.50
C GLU A 131 -3.91 14.94 -4.30
N VAL A 132 -4.69 15.58 -3.43
CA VAL A 132 -5.23 14.91 -2.23
C VAL A 132 -6.26 13.85 -2.64
N GLY A 133 -5.90 12.59 -2.48
CA GLY A 133 -6.76 11.46 -2.84
C GLY A 133 -6.93 11.29 -4.36
N SER A 134 -5.97 11.78 -5.17
CA SER A 134 -6.00 11.68 -6.62
C SER A 134 -6.09 10.22 -7.10
N LYS A 135 -6.66 10.02 -8.30
CA LYS A 135 -6.79 8.69 -8.90
C LYS A 135 -5.44 8.00 -9.10
N ALA A 136 -4.39 8.76 -9.39
CA ALA A 136 -3.04 8.22 -9.55
C ALA A 136 -2.51 7.63 -8.23
N HIS A 137 -2.68 8.34 -7.12
CA HIS A 137 -2.28 7.86 -5.78
C HIS A 137 -3.14 6.67 -5.34
N ARG A 138 -4.44 6.66 -5.65
CA ARG A 138 -5.31 5.51 -5.38
C ARG A 138 -4.92 4.28 -6.19
N ASN A 139 -4.55 4.44 -7.46
CA ASN A 139 -4.03 3.33 -8.26
C ASN A 139 -2.71 2.78 -7.69
N LEU A 140 -1.82 3.66 -7.24
CA LEU A 140 -0.58 3.25 -6.56
C LEU A 140 -0.87 2.54 -5.23
N ALA A 141 -1.84 3.02 -4.45
CA ALA A 141 -2.27 2.37 -3.22
C ALA A 141 -2.88 0.98 -3.49
N ARG A 142 -3.75 0.84 -4.50
CA ARG A 142 -4.27 -0.47 -4.97
C ARG A 142 -3.13 -1.42 -5.35
N GLU A 143 -2.10 -0.92 -6.03
CA GLU A 143 -0.90 -1.70 -6.34
C GLU A 143 -0.11 -2.12 -5.09
N ALA A 144 0.06 -1.21 -4.13
CA ALA A 144 0.73 -1.50 -2.87
C ALA A 144 -0.04 -2.56 -2.08
N VAL A 145 -1.39 -2.46 -2.04
CA VAL A 145 -2.26 -3.46 -1.44
C VAL A 145 -2.00 -4.82 -2.07
N ARG A 146 -2.19 -5.01 -3.38
CA ARG A 146 -2.02 -6.34 -3.99
C ARG A 146 -0.62 -6.96 -3.77
N LYS A 147 0.42 -6.12 -3.67
CA LYS A 147 1.80 -6.56 -3.42
C LYS A 147 2.08 -6.87 -1.95
N SER A 148 1.32 -6.30 -1.00
CA SER A 148 1.51 -6.55 0.43
C SER A 148 0.88 -7.87 0.88
N LEU A 149 -0.13 -8.36 0.18
CA LEU A 149 -0.90 -9.54 0.56
C LEU A 149 -0.02 -10.80 0.53
N VAL A 150 -0.05 -11.56 1.63
CA VAL A 150 0.70 -12.81 1.76
C VAL A 150 -0.28 -13.98 1.79
N LEU A 151 -0.16 -14.87 0.82
CA LEU A 151 -0.93 -16.11 0.77
C LEU A 151 -0.27 -17.15 1.67
N LEU A 152 -0.91 -17.47 2.78
CA LEU A 152 -0.37 -18.39 3.80
C LEU A 152 -0.79 -19.84 3.56
N LYS A 153 -1.98 -20.04 3.00
CA LYS A 153 -2.52 -21.37 2.68
C LYS A 153 -3.35 -21.28 1.39
N ASN A 154 -3.24 -22.29 0.53
CA ASN A 154 -4.04 -22.36 -0.70
C ASN A 154 -4.40 -23.82 -1.06
N GLY A 155 -5.35 -24.38 -0.31
CA GLY A 155 -5.84 -25.75 -0.43
C GLY A 155 -5.55 -26.58 0.81
N LYS A 156 -6.48 -27.51 1.13
CA LYS A 156 -6.26 -28.54 2.18
C LYS A 156 -5.32 -29.66 1.72
N LYS A 157 -5.12 -29.79 0.40
CA LYS A 157 -4.24 -30.78 -0.23
C LYS A 157 -3.25 -30.05 -1.15
N VAL A 158 -2.02 -30.57 -1.21
CA VAL A 158 -0.86 -29.96 -1.90
C VAL A 158 -1.11 -29.62 -3.38
N ASN A 159 -2.07 -30.29 -4.05
CA ASN A 159 -2.37 -30.10 -5.48
C ASN A 159 -3.83 -29.73 -5.75
N SER A 160 -4.48 -29.01 -4.84
CA SER A 160 -5.88 -28.58 -5.02
C SER A 160 -6.04 -27.12 -4.59
N PRO A 161 -5.49 -26.17 -5.37
CA PRO A 161 -5.56 -24.76 -5.03
C PRO A 161 -7.00 -24.26 -5.06
N VAL A 162 -7.31 -23.32 -4.17
CA VAL A 162 -8.60 -22.63 -4.09
C VAL A 162 -8.53 -21.28 -4.79
N LEU A 163 -7.41 -20.57 -4.62
CA LEU A 163 -7.13 -19.30 -5.28
C LEU A 163 -6.33 -19.51 -6.56
N PRO A 164 -6.61 -18.74 -7.61
CA PRO A 164 -7.65 -17.69 -7.69
C PRO A 164 -9.08 -18.24 -7.78
N LEU A 165 -10.04 -17.50 -7.23
CA LEU A 165 -11.48 -17.79 -7.29
C LEU A 165 -12.05 -17.46 -8.68
N PRO A 166 -13.06 -18.21 -9.15
CA PRO A 166 -13.73 -17.86 -10.40
C PRO A 166 -14.63 -16.63 -10.18
N LYS A 167 -14.47 -15.58 -11.02
CA LYS A 167 -15.35 -14.39 -10.99
C LYS A 167 -16.82 -14.71 -11.28
N LYS A 168 -17.06 -15.77 -12.05
CA LYS A 168 -18.41 -16.25 -12.37
C LYS A 168 -18.76 -17.45 -11.51
N ALA A 169 -19.76 -17.28 -10.65
CA ALA A 169 -20.33 -18.32 -9.81
C ALA A 169 -21.84 -18.15 -9.75
N ARG A 170 -22.57 -19.18 -9.29
CA ARG A 170 -24.03 -19.04 -9.14
C ARG A 170 -24.37 -18.05 -8.01
N LYS A 171 -23.74 -18.27 -6.86
CA LYS A 171 -24.01 -17.54 -5.61
C LYS A 171 -22.81 -17.65 -4.69
N ILE A 172 -22.38 -16.56 -4.09
CA ILE A 172 -21.22 -16.50 -3.18
C ILE A 172 -21.59 -15.83 -1.87
N LEU A 173 -20.89 -16.21 -0.81
CA LEU A 173 -21.02 -15.58 0.50
C LEU A 173 -19.82 -14.68 0.78
N VAL A 174 -20.08 -13.46 1.23
CA VAL A 174 -19.08 -12.60 1.86
C VAL A 174 -19.48 -12.45 3.33
N ALA A 175 -18.56 -12.74 4.25
CA ALA A 175 -18.85 -12.74 5.68
C ALA A 175 -17.72 -12.13 6.51
N GLY A 176 -18.01 -11.88 7.79
CA GLY A 176 -17.07 -11.36 8.77
C GLY A 176 -17.15 -9.84 8.94
N THR A 177 -16.80 -9.40 10.15
CA THR A 177 -16.88 -8.01 10.64
C THR A 177 -16.07 -7.00 9.83
N HIS A 178 -15.09 -7.46 9.04
CA HIS A 178 -14.17 -6.62 8.29
C HIS A 178 -14.52 -6.55 6.80
N ALA A 179 -15.53 -7.30 6.35
CA ALA A 179 -15.89 -7.34 4.93
C ALA A 179 -16.37 -5.98 4.42
N ASP A 180 -17.23 -5.30 5.19
CA ASP A 180 -17.82 -4.01 4.80
C ASP A 180 -17.53 -2.89 5.82
N ASN A 181 -16.27 -2.79 6.25
CA ASN A 181 -15.85 -1.76 7.20
C ASN A 181 -14.52 -1.11 6.79
N LEU A 182 -14.62 0.07 6.17
CA LEU A 182 -13.49 0.85 5.67
C LEU A 182 -12.53 1.25 6.79
N GLY A 183 -13.06 1.62 7.96
CA GLY A 183 -12.25 1.95 9.12
C GLY A 183 -11.38 0.78 9.58
N TYR A 184 -11.94 -0.43 9.60
CA TYR A 184 -11.21 -1.62 10.04
C TYR A 184 -10.11 -2.04 9.07
N GLN A 185 -10.31 -1.94 7.75
CA GLN A 185 -9.25 -2.22 6.78
C GLN A 185 -8.14 -1.14 6.76
N CYS A 186 -8.41 0.05 7.27
CA CYS A 186 -7.41 1.11 7.40
C CYS A 186 -6.59 1.01 8.70
N GLY A 187 -7.23 0.67 9.82
CA GLY A 187 -6.58 0.59 11.13
C GLY A 187 -6.34 1.95 11.81
N GLY A 188 -5.43 1.98 12.78
CA GLY A 188 -5.05 3.20 13.50
C GLY A 188 -4.40 4.24 12.60
N TRP A 189 -4.23 5.47 13.12
CA TRP A 189 -3.65 6.59 12.37
C TRP A 189 -4.36 6.94 11.05
N THR A 190 -5.64 6.56 10.90
CA THR A 190 -6.46 6.93 9.74
C THR A 190 -7.61 7.81 10.19
N ILE A 191 -7.66 9.06 9.73
CA ILE A 191 -8.58 10.13 10.14
C ILE A 191 -8.43 10.53 11.62
N ALA A 192 -8.54 9.57 12.55
CA ALA A 192 -8.33 9.74 13.98
C ALA A 192 -7.14 8.90 14.46
N TRP A 193 -6.62 9.24 15.64
CA TRP A 193 -5.47 8.58 16.26
C TRP A 193 -5.65 7.06 16.38
N GLN A 194 -6.74 6.64 17.02
CA GLN A 194 -7.08 5.22 17.18
C GLN A 194 -7.82 4.62 15.96
N GLY A 195 -7.91 5.37 14.85
CA GLY A 195 -8.73 5.01 13.70
C GLY A 195 -10.23 5.24 13.93
N PHE A 196 -11.06 4.63 13.08
CA PHE A 196 -12.52 4.76 13.13
C PHE A 196 -13.19 3.44 12.73
N SER A 197 -14.51 3.35 12.93
CA SER A 197 -15.33 2.23 12.46
C SER A 197 -16.41 2.72 11.49
N GLY A 198 -16.75 1.90 10.50
CA GLY A 198 -17.74 2.20 9.47
C GLY A 198 -17.17 2.90 8.24
N ASN A 199 -18.05 3.40 7.37
CA ASN A 199 -17.70 3.77 5.99
C ASN A 199 -17.82 5.28 5.70
N ASN A 200 -18.18 6.10 6.68
CA ASN A 200 -18.61 7.49 6.45
C ASN A 200 -17.54 8.56 6.72
N TYR A 201 -16.33 8.18 7.14
CA TYR A 201 -15.30 9.13 7.58
C TYR A 201 -14.25 9.47 6.52
N THR A 202 -14.10 8.64 5.49
CA THR A 202 -13.16 8.88 4.38
C THR A 202 -13.67 8.19 3.11
N THR A 203 -13.05 8.49 1.97
CA THR A 203 -13.39 7.88 0.68
C THR A 203 -12.46 6.70 0.38
N GLY A 204 -13.06 5.53 0.11
CA GLY A 204 -12.36 4.32 -0.29
C GLY A 204 -13.33 3.29 -0.87
N THR A 205 -12.85 2.07 -1.09
CA THR A 205 -13.65 0.91 -1.47
C THR A 205 -13.47 -0.17 -0.41
N THR A 206 -14.57 -0.60 0.22
CA THR A 206 -14.54 -1.71 1.17
C THR A 206 -14.19 -3.02 0.44
N ILE A 207 -13.80 -4.04 1.19
CA ILE A 207 -13.54 -5.36 0.61
C ILE A 207 -14.83 -5.93 -0.02
N LEU A 208 -15.99 -5.72 0.59
CA LEU A 208 -17.29 -6.11 0.03
C LEU A 208 -17.56 -5.39 -1.30
N ASP A 209 -17.44 -4.06 -1.34
CA ASP A 209 -17.65 -3.28 -2.57
C ASP A 209 -16.66 -3.69 -3.68
N ALA A 210 -15.42 -4.00 -3.30
CA ALA A 210 -14.41 -4.50 -4.22
C ALA A 210 -14.76 -5.88 -4.78
N ILE A 211 -15.35 -6.77 -3.98
CA ILE A 211 -15.82 -8.09 -4.43
C ILE A 211 -17.01 -7.92 -5.37
N ILE A 212 -17.99 -7.10 -5.00
CA ILE A 212 -19.16 -6.77 -5.83
C ILE A 212 -18.71 -6.27 -7.22
N SER A 213 -17.70 -5.41 -7.25
CA SER A 213 -17.19 -4.84 -8.50
C SER A 213 -16.35 -5.81 -9.34
N ALA A 214 -15.82 -6.88 -8.74
CA ALA A 214 -14.88 -7.79 -9.40
C ALA A 214 -15.54 -9.03 -10.00
N VAL A 215 -16.67 -9.48 -9.45
CA VAL A 215 -17.36 -10.70 -9.92
C VAL A 215 -18.19 -10.44 -11.18
N ASP A 216 -18.53 -11.52 -11.89
CA ASP A 216 -19.44 -11.46 -13.03
C ASP A 216 -20.82 -10.94 -12.59
N PRO A 217 -21.49 -10.06 -13.36
CA PRO A 217 -22.81 -9.51 -12.98
C PRO A 217 -23.91 -10.56 -12.78
N SER A 218 -23.73 -11.79 -13.27
CA SER A 218 -24.65 -12.91 -13.03
C SER A 218 -24.43 -13.64 -11.70
N THR A 219 -23.34 -13.35 -10.99
CA THR A 219 -23.04 -13.94 -9.68
C THR A 219 -23.88 -13.27 -8.60
N GLU A 220 -24.75 -14.03 -7.93
CA GLU A 220 -25.47 -13.55 -6.75
C GLU A 220 -24.49 -13.43 -5.56
N ILE A 221 -24.53 -12.31 -4.85
CA ILE A 221 -23.69 -12.06 -3.67
C ILE A 221 -24.60 -11.91 -2.47
N VAL A 222 -24.32 -12.67 -1.41
CA VAL A 222 -24.94 -12.50 -0.10
C VAL A 222 -23.88 -12.03 0.88
N HIS A 223 -24.18 -10.97 1.60
CA HIS A 223 -23.33 -10.47 2.68
C HIS A 223 -24.01 -10.75 4.02
N LEU A 224 -23.33 -11.51 4.90
CA LEU A 224 -23.75 -11.76 6.27
C LEU A 224 -22.55 -11.56 7.19
N GLU A 225 -22.60 -10.59 8.09
CA GLU A 225 -21.45 -10.29 8.95
C GLU A 225 -21.09 -11.49 9.86
N SER A 226 -22.09 -12.15 10.45
CA SER A 226 -21.90 -13.30 11.33
C SER A 226 -22.95 -14.39 11.08
N PRO A 227 -22.82 -15.17 10.00
CA PRO A 227 -23.79 -16.21 9.65
C PRO A 227 -23.77 -17.36 10.68
N ASP A 228 -24.95 -17.91 10.96
CA ASP A 228 -25.10 -19.15 11.70
C ASP A 228 -25.13 -20.37 10.76
N VAL A 229 -25.28 -21.58 11.32
CA VAL A 229 -25.31 -22.81 10.51
C VAL A 229 -26.54 -22.87 9.59
N ASN A 230 -27.69 -22.33 10.00
CA ASN A 230 -28.92 -22.35 9.23
C ASN A 230 -28.84 -21.43 8.00
N ASP A 231 -28.16 -20.29 8.14
CA ASP A 231 -27.86 -19.39 7.03
C ASP A 231 -27.05 -20.08 5.93
N LEU A 232 -26.18 -21.02 6.30
CA LEU A 232 -25.26 -21.69 5.38
C LEU A 232 -25.91 -22.87 4.65
N GLU A 233 -26.64 -23.72 5.35
CA GLU A 233 -27.26 -24.93 4.79
C GLU A 233 -28.33 -24.62 3.73
N SER A 234 -29.00 -23.47 3.88
CA SER A 234 -30.15 -23.08 3.04
C SER A 234 -29.79 -22.41 1.72
N ASN A 235 -28.53 -21.97 1.53
CA ASN A 235 -28.19 -21.00 0.49
C ASN A 235 -27.29 -21.54 -0.65
N ASN A 236 -26.82 -22.80 -0.60
CA ASN A 236 -26.06 -23.48 -1.66
C ASN A 236 -24.99 -22.61 -2.35
N PHE A 237 -24.14 -21.98 -1.53
CA PHE A 237 -23.06 -21.10 -1.99
C PHE A 237 -21.95 -21.88 -2.70
N SER A 238 -21.34 -21.27 -3.72
CA SER A 238 -20.22 -21.86 -4.47
C SER A 238 -18.90 -21.79 -3.69
N TYR A 239 -18.67 -20.69 -2.99
CA TYR A 239 -17.56 -20.47 -2.06
C TYR A 239 -17.89 -19.27 -1.16
N ALA A 240 -17.15 -19.15 -0.06
CA ALA A 240 -17.24 -18.02 0.87
C ALA A 240 -15.91 -17.26 0.97
N ILE A 241 -15.99 -15.94 1.13
CA ILE A 241 -14.88 -15.07 1.49
C ILE A 241 -15.18 -14.51 2.89
N VAL A 242 -14.39 -14.92 3.88
CA VAL A 242 -14.52 -14.51 5.28
C VAL A 242 -13.44 -13.48 5.60
N VAL A 243 -13.83 -12.27 5.97
CA VAL A 243 -12.93 -11.16 6.26
C VAL A 243 -13.05 -10.78 7.73
N VAL A 244 -12.00 -11.07 8.51
CA VAL A 244 -11.98 -10.87 9.97
C VAL A 244 -10.60 -10.37 10.40
N GLY A 245 -10.48 -9.90 11.64
CA GLY A 245 -9.20 -9.37 12.09
C GLY A 245 -9.25 -8.51 13.34
N GLU A 246 -8.24 -7.66 13.52
CA GLU A 246 -8.15 -6.70 14.62
C GLU A 246 -9.01 -5.47 14.34
N VAL A 247 -9.62 -4.90 15.39
CA VAL A 247 -10.18 -3.55 15.33
C VAL A 247 -9.05 -2.52 15.30
N PRO A 248 -9.27 -1.29 14.79
CA PRO A 248 -8.27 -0.24 14.78
C PRO A 248 -7.69 0.06 16.17
N TYR A 249 -6.38 0.26 16.21
CA TYR A 249 -5.64 0.69 17.40
C TYR A 249 -4.38 1.45 16.98
N ALA A 250 -3.86 2.28 17.88
CA ALA A 250 -2.55 2.91 17.77
C ALA A 250 -1.83 2.89 19.13
N GLU A 251 -0.51 2.69 19.08
CA GLU A 251 0.38 2.73 20.25
C GLU A 251 -0.07 1.77 21.37
N THR A 252 -0.06 2.21 22.62
CA THR A 252 -0.37 1.39 23.81
C THR A 252 -1.75 0.75 23.77
N SER A 253 -2.72 1.35 23.08
CA SER A 253 -4.05 0.74 22.90
C SER A 253 -4.01 -0.55 22.08
N GLY A 254 -2.93 -0.77 21.32
CA GLY A 254 -2.67 -2.00 20.60
C GLY A 254 -1.92 -3.06 21.41
N ASP A 255 -1.43 -2.78 22.62
CA ASP A 255 -0.69 -3.76 23.40
C ASP A 255 -1.60 -4.94 23.77
N SER A 256 -1.17 -6.15 23.41
CA SER A 256 -1.96 -7.37 23.61
C SER A 256 -1.06 -8.57 23.90
N LEU A 257 -1.36 -9.25 25.00
CA LEU A 257 -0.66 -10.48 25.42
C LEU A 257 -1.27 -11.75 24.78
N THR A 258 -2.49 -11.65 24.25
CA THR A 258 -3.21 -12.81 23.70
C THR A 258 -3.11 -12.91 22.18
N LEU A 259 -2.96 -11.77 21.49
CA LEU A 259 -2.90 -11.68 20.02
C LEU A 259 -3.99 -12.52 19.31
N ALA A 260 -5.16 -12.60 19.93
CA ALA A 260 -6.32 -13.34 19.43
C ALA A 260 -7.26 -12.41 18.66
N ILE A 261 -7.91 -12.94 17.63
CA ILE A 261 -9.00 -12.24 16.93
C ILE A 261 -10.22 -12.24 17.84
N SER A 262 -10.82 -11.06 18.06
CA SER A 262 -12.05 -10.95 18.85
C SER A 262 -13.22 -11.66 18.17
N ASP A 263 -14.10 -12.29 18.95
CA ASP A 263 -15.38 -12.76 18.45
C ASP A 263 -16.24 -11.58 17.96
N PRO A 264 -17.01 -11.77 16.87
CA PRO A 264 -17.39 -13.05 16.26
C PRO A 264 -16.38 -13.65 15.26
N GLY A 265 -15.17 -13.10 15.08
CA GLY A 265 -14.20 -13.56 14.08
C GLY A 265 -13.92 -15.08 14.09
N PRO A 266 -13.41 -15.65 15.20
CA PRO A 266 -13.24 -17.09 15.37
C PRO A 266 -14.50 -17.92 15.10
N THR A 267 -15.65 -17.45 15.58
CA THR A 267 -16.93 -18.14 15.40
C THR A 267 -17.35 -18.16 13.92
N VAL A 268 -17.19 -17.05 13.20
CA VAL A 268 -17.49 -16.97 11.76
C VAL A 268 -16.55 -17.85 10.95
N ILE A 269 -15.25 -17.85 11.24
CA ILE A 269 -14.30 -18.75 10.58
C ILE A 269 -14.77 -20.19 10.75
N ARG A 270 -15.09 -20.62 11.98
CA ARG A 270 -15.51 -21.99 12.27
C ARG A 270 -16.78 -22.36 11.49
N ASN A 271 -17.85 -21.58 11.66
CA ASN A 271 -19.15 -21.87 11.06
C ASN A 271 -19.05 -21.97 9.53
N VAL A 272 -18.39 -21.01 8.89
CA VAL A 272 -18.33 -20.93 7.43
C VAL A 272 -17.37 -21.98 6.84
N CYS A 273 -16.17 -22.12 7.40
CA CYS A 273 -15.13 -23.00 6.84
C CYS A 273 -15.35 -24.49 7.10
N GLU A 274 -16.16 -24.84 8.10
CA GLU A 274 -16.60 -26.22 8.32
C GLU A 274 -17.74 -26.60 7.39
N ALA A 275 -18.63 -25.66 7.05
CA ALA A 275 -19.78 -25.91 6.20
C ALA A 275 -19.45 -25.95 4.70
N MET A 276 -18.47 -25.17 4.24
CA MET A 276 -18.21 -24.98 2.82
C MET A 276 -16.78 -24.55 2.51
N LYS A 277 -16.45 -24.50 1.21
CA LYS A 277 -15.16 -23.97 0.74
C LYS A 277 -15.02 -22.50 1.13
N CYS A 278 -14.02 -22.18 1.95
CA CYS A 278 -13.82 -20.82 2.46
C CYS A 278 -12.41 -20.27 2.16
N VAL A 279 -12.37 -18.97 1.89
CA VAL A 279 -11.14 -18.18 1.88
C VAL A 279 -11.20 -17.21 3.06
N VAL A 280 -10.27 -17.32 3.99
CA VAL A 280 -10.15 -16.40 5.12
C VAL A 280 -9.13 -15.32 4.79
N VAL A 281 -9.55 -14.07 4.94
CA VAL A 281 -8.71 -12.88 4.82
C VAL A 281 -8.57 -12.27 6.21
N ILE A 282 -7.34 -12.22 6.71
CA ILE A 282 -7.01 -11.62 8.02
C ILE A 282 -6.55 -10.18 7.82
N VAL A 283 -7.30 -9.24 8.39
CA VAL A 283 -6.95 -7.82 8.44
C VAL A 283 -6.33 -7.52 9.82
N SER A 284 -5.02 -7.30 9.88
CA SER A 284 -4.33 -7.16 11.16
C SER A 284 -3.07 -6.29 11.06
N GLY A 285 -2.68 -5.65 12.14
CA GLY A 285 -1.41 -4.90 12.18
C GLY A 285 -0.18 -5.79 12.33
N ARG A 286 -0.38 -7.09 12.60
CA ARG A 286 0.63 -8.06 13.03
C ARG A 286 0.13 -9.51 12.90
N PRO A 287 1.01 -10.53 13.05
CA PRO A 287 0.58 -11.93 13.17
C PRO A 287 -0.36 -12.15 14.35
N LEU A 288 -1.36 -13.01 14.16
CA LEU A 288 -2.37 -13.36 15.17
C LEU A 288 -2.47 -14.88 15.36
N VAL A 289 -3.06 -15.30 16.47
CA VAL A 289 -3.40 -16.70 16.72
C VAL A 289 -4.36 -17.19 15.65
N ILE A 290 -3.87 -18.06 14.76
CA ILE A 290 -4.66 -18.63 13.65
C ILE A 290 -4.55 -20.16 13.55
N GLU A 291 -3.54 -20.77 14.18
CA GLU A 291 -3.30 -22.22 14.15
C GLU A 291 -4.56 -23.06 14.44
N PRO A 292 -5.40 -22.74 15.46
CA PRO A 292 -6.56 -23.57 15.79
C PRO A 292 -7.60 -23.71 14.67
N TYR A 293 -7.62 -22.78 13.71
CA TYR A 293 -8.58 -22.75 12.61
C TYR A 293 -7.98 -23.24 11.30
N LEU A 294 -6.65 -23.44 11.22
CA LEU A 294 -5.98 -23.75 9.96
C LEU A 294 -6.49 -25.01 9.28
N THR A 295 -6.97 -26.00 10.03
CA THR A 295 -7.45 -27.27 9.46
C THR A 295 -8.75 -27.10 8.67
N SER A 296 -9.66 -26.22 9.10
CA SER A 296 -10.93 -25.95 8.43
C SER A 296 -10.79 -24.97 7.26
N ILE A 297 -9.86 -24.02 7.34
CA ILE A 297 -9.63 -23.00 6.30
C ILE A 297 -9.11 -23.62 5.01
N ASP A 298 -9.72 -23.35 3.85
CA ASP A 298 -9.18 -23.83 2.57
C ASP A 298 -8.09 -22.92 2.02
N ALA A 299 -8.26 -21.59 2.06
CA ALA A 299 -7.19 -20.63 1.78
C ALA A 299 -7.13 -19.52 2.82
N LEU A 300 -5.92 -19.09 3.16
CA LEU A 300 -5.65 -18.06 4.18
C LEU A 300 -4.78 -16.96 3.58
N VAL A 301 -5.24 -15.71 3.67
CA VAL A 301 -4.53 -14.53 3.20
C VAL A 301 -4.32 -13.58 4.38
N ALA A 302 -3.07 -13.16 4.60
CA ALA A 302 -2.76 -12.03 5.46
C ALA A 302 -2.84 -10.75 4.63
N ALA A 303 -3.81 -9.89 4.93
CA ALA A 303 -4.05 -8.63 4.23
C ALA A 303 -3.40 -7.42 4.90
N TRP A 304 -2.90 -7.59 6.12
CA TRP A 304 -2.38 -6.52 6.96
C TRP A 304 -3.45 -5.44 7.21
N LEU A 305 -3.08 -4.16 7.12
CA LEU A 305 -4.01 -3.03 7.10
C LEU A 305 -3.97 -2.40 5.69
N PRO A 306 -4.79 -2.88 4.73
CA PRO A 306 -4.66 -2.52 3.32
C PRO A 306 -5.12 -1.07 2.98
N GLY A 307 -5.63 -0.30 3.94
CA GLY A 307 -6.00 1.09 3.68
C GLY A 307 -7.25 1.22 2.80
N THR A 308 -7.35 2.28 2.00
CA THR A 308 -8.62 2.66 1.33
C THR A 308 -8.97 1.85 0.08
N GLU A 309 -8.02 1.12 -0.50
CA GLU A 309 -8.16 0.55 -1.84
C GLU A 309 -8.38 -0.97 -1.81
N GLY A 310 -9.53 -1.40 -1.29
CA GLY A 310 -9.90 -2.83 -1.15
C GLY A 310 -9.85 -3.64 -2.45
N GLN A 311 -9.88 -2.97 -3.61
CA GLN A 311 -9.72 -3.57 -4.94
C GLN A 311 -8.37 -4.27 -5.13
N GLY A 312 -7.33 -3.88 -4.39
CA GLY A 312 -6.03 -4.56 -4.46
C GLY A 312 -6.11 -5.99 -3.91
N LEU A 313 -7.03 -6.28 -2.99
CA LEU A 313 -7.31 -7.64 -2.53
C LEU A 313 -7.98 -8.47 -3.61
N THR A 314 -9.01 -7.93 -4.27
CA THR A 314 -9.75 -8.67 -5.29
C THR A 314 -8.95 -8.90 -6.57
N ASP A 315 -7.99 -8.02 -6.88
CA ASP A 315 -7.00 -8.20 -7.95
C ASP A 315 -6.30 -9.57 -7.89
N VAL A 316 -5.94 -10.04 -6.70
CA VAL A 316 -5.24 -11.32 -6.53
C VAL A 316 -6.15 -12.47 -6.14
N LEU A 317 -7.25 -12.20 -5.41
CA LEU A 317 -8.23 -13.24 -5.07
C LEU A 317 -8.87 -13.82 -6.33
N PHE A 318 -9.13 -13.00 -7.34
CA PHE A 318 -9.76 -13.44 -8.60
C PHE A 318 -8.76 -13.61 -9.76
N GLY A 319 -7.46 -13.46 -9.49
CA GLY A 319 -6.40 -13.82 -10.43
C GLY A 319 -6.13 -12.82 -11.56
N ASP A 320 -6.55 -11.55 -11.43
CA ASP A 320 -6.08 -10.50 -12.34
C ASP A 320 -4.56 -10.32 -12.20
N TYR A 321 -4.05 -10.53 -10.98
CA TYR A 321 -2.64 -10.61 -10.63
C TYR A 321 -2.34 -11.87 -9.80
N GLY A 322 -1.07 -12.25 -9.77
CA GLY A 322 -0.57 -13.29 -8.88
C GLY A 322 -0.24 -12.78 -7.48
N PHE A 323 -0.42 -13.62 -6.45
CA PHE A 323 0.17 -13.37 -5.14
C PHE A 323 1.70 -13.37 -5.24
N SER A 324 2.33 -12.37 -4.61
CA SER A 324 3.78 -12.20 -4.60
C SER A 324 4.35 -11.73 -3.25
N GLY A 325 3.48 -11.34 -2.30
CA GLY A 325 3.91 -10.90 -0.98
C GLY A 325 4.56 -12.02 -0.18
N GLN A 326 5.52 -11.65 0.65
CA GLN A 326 6.21 -12.52 1.58
C GLN A 326 6.18 -11.92 2.98
N LEU A 327 6.13 -12.76 4.00
CA LEU A 327 6.13 -12.33 5.39
C LEU A 327 7.40 -11.55 5.73
N SER A 328 7.25 -10.28 6.10
CA SER A 328 8.34 -9.46 6.67
C SER A 328 8.49 -9.64 8.19
N ILE A 329 7.67 -10.51 8.79
CA ILE A 329 7.67 -10.83 10.22
C ILE A 329 7.32 -12.31 10.40
N THR A 330 7.95 -12.98 11.35
CA THR A 330 7.65 -14.36 11.71
C THR A 330 6.20 -14.51 12.18
N TRP A 331 5.46 -15.50 11.67
CA TRP A 331 4.16 -15.86 12.23
C TRP A 331 4.35 -16.95 13.30
N PHE A 332 4.05 -16.63 14.55
CA PHE A 332 4.18 -17.57 15.68
C PHE A 332 3.11 -18.68 15.62
N LYS A 333 3.39 -19.84 16.24
CA LYS A 333 2.40 -20.90 16.48
C LYS A 333 1.54 -20.56 17.68
N THR A 334 2.18 -20.25 18.80
CA THR A 334 1.53 -19.83 20.05
C THR A 334 2.18 -18.55 20.58
N VAL A 335 1.43 -17.78 21.36
CA VAL A 335 1.95 -16.54 21.98
C VAL A 335 3.07 -16.80 22.98
N ASP A 336 3.12 -18.01 23.55
CA ASP A 336 4.17 -18.43 24.49
C ASP A 336 5.57 -18.52 23.83
N GLN A 337 5.63 -18.55 22.50
CA GLN A 337 6.91 -18.51 21.76
C GLN A 337 7.51 -17.10 21.70
N LEU A 338 6.76 -16.05 22.07
CA LEU A 338 7.21 -14.69 21.91
C LEU A 338 8.27 -14.32 22.96
N PRO A 339 9.34 -13.60 22.58
CA PRO A 339 9.68 -13.17 21.21
C PRO A 339 10.25 -14.32 20.34
N VAL A 340 9.84 -14.40 19.07
CA VAL A 340 10.37 -15.35 18.07
C VAL A 340 10.75 -14.64 16.77
N ASN A 341 12.04 -14.59 16.48
CA ASN A 341 12.61 -13.85 15.35
C ASN A 341 13.54 -14.73 14.51
N VAL A 342 13.65 -14.40 13.23
CA VAL A 342 14.60 -15.05 12.33
C VAL A 342 16.02 -14.88 12.88
N GLY A 343 16.75 -15.99 13.02
CA GLY A 343 18.09 -16.01 13.61
C GLY A 343 18.14 -16.42 15.08
N ASP A 344 16.99 -16.54 15.76
CA ASP A 344 16.94 -17.10 17.11
C ASP A 344 17.38 -18.57 17.13
N SER A 345 18.01 -18.98 18.23
CA SER A 345 18.51 -20.36 18.39
C SER A 345 17.37 -21.39 18.42
N GLN A 346 16.20 -21.00 18.91
CA GLN A 346 14.97 -21.81 18.92
C GLN A 346 13.91 -21.16 18.01
N TYR A 347 14.11 -21.30 16.70
CA TYR A 347 13.20 -20.75 15.68
C TYR A 347 12.24 -21.82 15.16
N ASP A 348 11.03 -21.88 15.72
CA ASP A 348 9.97 -22.84 15.34
C ASP A 348 8.63 -22.14 14.99
N PRO A 349 8.57 -21.39 13.88
CA PRO A 349 7.40 -20.59 13.53
C PRO A 349 6.27 -21.42 12.90
N LEU A 350 5.06 -20.86 12.90
CA LEU A 350 3.93 -21.39 12.12
C LEU A 350 4.14 -21.13 10.64
N PHE A 351 4.51 -19.89 10.32
CA PHE A 351 4.99 -19.48 9.00
C PHE A 351 6.28 -18.68 9.18
N PRO A 352 7.40 -19.12 8.58
CA PRO A 352 8.69 -18.46 8.77
C PRO A 352 8.75 -17.09 8.09
N PHE A 353 9.69 -16.26 8.52
CA PHE A 353 10.06 -15.03 7.81
C PHE A 353 10.37 -15.33 6.34
N GLY A 354 9.89 -14.49 5.44
CA GLY A 354 10.00 -14.66 3.98
C GLY A 354 9.00 -15.64 3.37
N PHE A 355 8.14 -16.30 4.17
CA PHE A 355 7.13 -17.22 3.66
C PHE A 355 6.03 -16.48 2.89
N GLY A 356 5.56 -17.07 1.80
CA GLY A 356 4.42 -16.60 1.03
C GLY A 356 4.22 -17.47 -0.20
N LEU A 357 3.04 -18.05 -0.36
CA LEU A 357 2.69 -18.82 -1.55
C LEU A 357 2.42 -17.86 -2.72
N THR A 358 2.74 -18.30 -3.94
CA THR A 358 2.51 -17.53 -5.16
C THR A 358 1.36 -18.10 -5.97
N THR A 359 0.67 -17.25 -6.73
CA THR A 359 -0.26 -17.68 -7.78
C THR A 359 0.14 -17.02 -9.10
N ASN A 360 -0.34 -17.57 -10.22
CA ASN A 360 -0.20 -16.93 -11.53
C ASN A 360 -1.47 -16.15 -11.87
N SER A 361 -1.32 -15.06 -12.64
CA SER A 361 -2.47 -14.36 -13.21
C SER A 361 -3.22 -15.25 -14.19
N ILE A 362 -4.55 -15.25 -14.13
CA ILE A 362 -5.39 -15.86 -15.16
C ILE A 362 -5.46 -14.85 -16.30
N MET A 363 -4.68 -15.08 -17.35
CA MET A 363 -4.84 -14.33 -18.59
C MET A 363 -6.15 -14.82 -19.23
N GLU A 364 -7.25 -14.08 -19.03
CA GLU A 364 -8.40 -14.26 -19.91
C GLU A 364 -7.96 -13.84 -21.31
N ILE A 365 -7.67 -14.84 -22.16
CA ILE A 365 -7.66 -14.62 -23.60
C ILE A 365 -9.11 -14.28 -23.94
N ARG A 366 -9.46 -12.99 -23.93
CA ARG A 366 -10.63 -12.51 -24.65
C ARG A 366 -10.42 -12.91 -26.09
N SER A 367 -10.99 -14.04 -26.50
CA SER A 367 -11.13 -14.37 -27.91
C SER A 367 -11.93 -13.23 -28.52
N ILE A 368 -11.26 -12.33 -29.23
CA ILE A 368 -11.93 -11.45 -30.16
C ILE A 368 -12.43 -12.38 -31.26
N SER A 369 -13.60 -12.99 -31.07
CA SER A 369 -14.40 -13.47 -32.18
C SER A 369 -14.89 -12.23 -32.91
N ALA A 370 -13.99 -11.60 -33.66
CA ALA A 370 -14.40 -10.69 -34.71
C ALA A 370 -15.26 -11.54 -35.65
N GLY A 371 -16.58 -11.29 -35.60
CA GLY A 371 -17.49 -11.74 -36.64
C GLY A 371 -16.88 -11.34 -37.97
N PHE A 372 -16.52 -12.33 -38.76
CA PHE A 372 -15.91 -12.14 -40.06
C PHE A 372 -17.02 -11.70 -41.03
N ASP A 373 -17.43 -10.44 -40.95
CA ASP A 373 -18.16 -9.80 -42.03
C ASP A 373 -17.14 -9.50 -43.14
N GLY A 374 -17.10 -10.43 -44.09
CA GLY A 374 -16.14 -10.45 -45.19
C GLY A 374 -16.30 -9.27 -46.13
N ARG A 375 -15.63 -8.14 -45.84
CA ARG A 375 -15.43 -7.03 -46.79
C ARG A 375 -14.07 -6.29 -46.78
N PRO A 376 -13.03 -6.61 -45.99
CA PRO A 376 -11.76 -5.85 -46.09
C PRO A 376 -10.79 -6.39 -47.16
N TYR A 377 -10.90 -7.66 -47.58
CA TYR A 377 -9.96 -8.26 -48.54
C TYR A 377 -10.18 -7.80 -49.99
N LEU A 378 -11.41 -7.48 -50.40
CA LEU A 378 -11.71 -7.01 -51.76
C LEU A 378 -11.12 -5.63 -52.04
N VAL A 379 -11.09 -4.74 -51.04
CA VAL A 379 -10.55 -3.37 -51.20
C VAL A 379 -9.02 -3.42 -51.30
N ILE A 380 -8.36 -4.24 -50.48
CA ILE A 380 -6.90 -4.38 -50.51
C ILE A 380 -6.45 -5.03 -51.82
N ILE A 381 -7.17 -6.04 -52.32
CA ILE A 381 -6.88 -6.67 -53.61
C ILE A 381 -7.12 -5.68 -54.76
N ALA A 382 -8.21 -4.88 -54.73
CA ALA A 382 -8.48 -3.89 -55.77
C ALA A 382 -7.41 -2.78 -55.82
N VAL A 383 -6.95 -2.30 -54.66
CA VAL A 383 -5.88 -1.29 -54.57
C VAL A 383 -4.55 -1.85 -55.08
N ALA A 384 -4.21 -3.10 -54.76
CA ALA A 384 -3.01 -3.77 -55.23
C ALA A 384 -3.02 -4.03 -56.75
N VAL A 385 -4.19 -4.40 -57.31
CA VAL A 385 -4.35 -4.60 -58.75
C VAL A 385 -4.26 -3.27 -59.51
N LEU A 386 -4.87 -2.21 -58.99
CA LEU A 386 -4.82 -0.87 -59.61
C LEU A 386 -3.41 -0.26 -59.55
N THR A 387 -2.67 -0.46 -58.45
CA THR A 387 -1.25 -0.04 -58.38
C THR A 387 -0.35 -0.89 -59.27
N GLY A 388 -0.59 -2.20 -59.39
CA GLY A 388 0.14 -3.07 -60.33
C GLY A 388 -0.09 -2.70 -61.80
N LEU A 389 -1.32 -2.33 -62.17
CA LEU A 389 -1.65 -1.88 -63.53
C LEU A 389 -1.07 -0.49 -63.85
N TYR A 390 -0.95 0.39 -62.86
CA TYR A 390 -0.31 1.69 -63.00
C TYR A 390 1.21 1.58 -63.28
N TYR A 391 1.90 0.63 -62.64
CA TYR A 391 3.35 0.43 -62.83
C TYR A 391 3.71 -0.40 -64.07
N THR A 392 2.75 -1.09 -64.70
CA THR A 392 3.00 -1.93 -65.90
C THR A 392 2.74 -1.21 -67.23
N GLY A 393 2.42 0.09 -67.21
CA GLY A 393 2.48 0.94 -68.41
C GLY A 393 1.44 0.64 -69.49
N ILE A 394 0.33 -0.02 -69.16
CA ILE A 394 -0.77 -0.27 -70.11
C ILE A 394 -1.79 0.86 -69.98
N PHE A 395 -1.45 2.05 -70.48
CA PHE A 395 -2.44 3.01 -70.96
C PHE A 395 -1.85 3.76 -72.15
N PHE A 396 -2.31 3.37 -73.35
CA PHE A 396 -2.01 4.05 -74.60
C PHE A 396 -2.55 5.49 -74.57
N TRP A 397 -1.66 6.45 -74.83
CA TRP A 397 -2.06 7.78 -75.27
C TRP A 397 -2.60 7.72 -76.71
N SER A 398 -3.79 8.23 -76.94
CA SER A 398 -4.25 8.63 -78.27
C SER A 398 -4.83 10.04 -78.16
N ILE A 399 -4.09 11.02 -78.66
CA ILE A 399 -4.57 12.39 -78.88
C ILE A 399 -5.12 12.44 -80.30
N SER A 400 -6.43 12.69 -80.42
CA SER A 400 -7.04 13.17 -81.66
C SER A 400 -7.26 14.67 -81.54
N ALA A 401 -6.73 15.42 -82.51
CA ALA A 401 -6.88 16.86 -82.62
C ALA A 401 -8.28 17.21 -83.18
N GLY A 402 -9.00 18.08 -82.47
CA GLY A 402 -10.27 18.67 -82.90
C GLY A 402 -10.25 20.18 -82.68
N ALA A 403 -10.69 20.91 -83.69
CA ALA A 403 -10.55 22.35 -83.87
C ALA A 403 -11.39 23.21 -82.91
N ASN A 404 -10.87 24.42 -82.65
CA ASN A 404 -11.52 25.65 -82.17
C ASN A 404 -12.01 25.73 -80.69
N GLY A 405 -11.29 26.56 -79.92
CA GLY A 405 -11.83 27.33 -78.77
C GLY A 405 -11.48 26.80 -77.37
N ARG A 406 -10.77 27.62 -76.56
CA ARG A 406 -10.47 27.43 -75.11
C ARG A 406 -11.79 27.22 -74.28
N PRO A 407 -11.83 26.79 -72.98
CA PRO A 407 -10.79 26.88 -71.92
C PRO A 407 -10.84 25.88 -70.68
N TYR A 408 -9.92 26.16 -69.73
CA TYR A 408 -9.86 25.91 -68.26
C TYR A 408 -9.61 24.54 -67.60
N LEU A 409 -8.65 24.62 -66.65
CA LEU A 409 -8.07 23.63 -65.76
C LEU A 409 -8.81 23.69 -64.40
N LEU A 410 -9.27 22.55 -63.87
CA LEU A 410 -9.70 22.43 -62.47
C LEU A 410 -8.85 21.36 -61.79
N VAL A 411 -7.98 21.80 -60.87
CA VAL A 411 -7.15 20.94 -60.02
C VAL A 411 -7.89 20.73 -58.70
N ILE A 412 -8.16 19.48 -58.34
CA ILE A 412 -8.55 19.10 -56.97
C ILE A 412 -7.43 18.27 -56.38
N ALA A 413 -6.74 18.84 -55.39
CA ALA A 413 -5.75 18.18 -54.56
C ALA A 413 -6.45 17.58 -53.33
N VAL A 414 -6.19 16.32 -53.03
CA VAL A 414 -6.54 15.68 -51.76
C VAL A 414 -5.23 15.30 -51.06
N ALA A 415 -4.95 15.96 -49.93
CA ALA A 415 -3.83 15.67 -49.05
C ALA A 415 -4.26 14.68 -47.96
N VAL A 416 -3.51 13.59 -47.79
CA VAL A 416 -3.62 12.67 -46.65
C VAL A 416 -2.37 12.86 -45.79
N HIS A 417 -2.56 13.24 -44.53
CA HIS A 417 -1.50 13.45 -43.54
C HIS A 417 -1.36 12.17 -42.69
N THR A 418 -0.15 11.61 -42.63
CA THR A 418 0.20 10.43 -41.83
C THR A 418 1.16 10.88 -40.73
N SER A 419 0.84 10.62 -39.47
CA SER A 419 1.72 10.94 -38.32
C SER A 419 2.51 9.70 -37.90
N LEU A 420 3.85 9.82 -37.87
CA LEU A 420 4.79 8.80 -37.43
C LEU A 420 4.90 8.74 -35.89
N TYR A 421 4.88 7.53 -35.35
CA TYR A 421 5.38 7.21 -34.01
C TYR A 421 6.89 6.93 -34.07
N CYS A 422 7.66 7.60 -33.22
CA CYS A 422 9.06 7.28 -32.93
C CYS A 422 9.15 6.15 -31.89
N THR A 423 9.86 5.07 -32.22
CA THR A 423 10.33 4.06 -31.26
C THR A 423 11.83 3.90 -31.44
N GLY A 424 12.61 4.41 -30.48
CA GLY A 424 14.07 4.25 -30.45
C GLY A 424 14.45 2.96 -29.76
N ILE A 425 14.94 1.98 -30.52
CA ILE A 425 15.67 0.81 -30.03
C ILE A 425 17.15 1.05 -30.36
N LEU A 426 17.97 1.27 -29.33
CA LEU A 426 19.42 1.35 -29.43
C LEU A 426 20.01 -0.02 -29.12
N LEU A 427 20.37 -0.75 -30.19
CA LEU A 427 21.33 -1.84 -30.17
C LEU A 427 22.57 -1.35 -30.93
N SER A 428 23.70 -1.19 -30.24
CA SER A 428 25.01 -1.11 -30.87
C SER A 428 25.94 -2.15 -30.26
N ARG A 429 26.58 -2.91 -31.14
CA ARG A 429 27.51 -4.00 -30.86
C ARG A 429 28.85 -3.61 -31.52
N LYS A 430 29.95 -3.86 -30.80
CA LYS A 430 31.35 -4.13 -31.23
C LYS A 430 32.39 -2.99 -31.36
N GLY A 431 33.54 -3.28 -30.73
CA GLY A 431 34.91 -2.81 -30.96
C GLY A 431 35.66 -2.79 -29.60
N LEU A 432 36.45 -3.82 -29.21
CA LEU A 432 37.91 -3.92 -29.42
C LEU A 432 38.56 -2.55 -29.12
N ASP A 433 39.20 -2.28 -27.97
CA ASP A 433 40.22 -3.02 -27.20
C ASP A 433 40.09 -2.77 -25.68
#